data_AF-A0A6A5HLU2-F1
#
_entry.id   AF-A0A6A5HLU2-F1
#
_cell.length_a   1.000
_cell.length_b   1.000
_cell.length_c   1.000
_cell.angle_alpha   90.00
_cell.angle_beta   90.00
_cell.angle_gamma   90.00
#
_symmetry.space_group_name_H-M   'P 1'
#
loop_
_entity.id
_entity.type
_entity.pdbx_description
1 polymer ?
#
loop_
_entity_poly.entity_id
_entity_poly.type
_entity_poly.pdbx_seq_one_letter_code
_entity_poly.pdbx_strand_id
1 'polypeptide(L)'
;MVMFNGVPDPVTSYPTSISQASTGTMCAETCETDTYCILSFWNTSLNCYLYSVGDMIRIKEDTNVEGEKGKVAFKIQETAPCAQSAVQMFQGITNSFANKPIESYELAVESSNSYEIQYKYSLPYNCPDWVDPVPSCQNCPITMMSFRGTATVAKQTAPTVNSWTECMYACWMDNNCFLAWMKASPKCGIASYGDVTAVTKLDRSKAPTSDGSLNFLAIKYVSDETTCDLSFDLLWDGTHSLKANSTTYSDYQPTATGARTVFNWTSKSATENCDGEVYKMNGVSGCWIIIKKTMNRAEAESSCLAAGGDGLMPIPKLIAIDRFADDLPYSDLEYGDVHVGISRKTTSSPWEWTLPEQLIDNKGMVWLSGEPNSAHTLALLSIAKNEDGPHGLKSITYGTFTKKF
;
A
#
# COMPACT_ATOMS: atom_id res chain seq x y z
N MET A 1 34.89 -3.06 3.87
CA MET A 1 33.71 -2.78 4.74
C MET A 1 34.14 -2.29 6.12
N VAL A 2 33.27 -1.57 6.81
CA VAL A 2 33.44 -1.13 8.21
C VAL A 2 32.37 -1.79 9.08
N MET A 3 32.73 -2.28 10.27
CA MET A 3 31.87 -3.12 11.12
C MET A 3 31.55 -2.46 12.46
N PHE A 4 30.31 -2.60 12.92
CA PHE A 4 29.81 -2.05 14.18
C PHE A 4 28.71 -2.96 14.78
N ASN A 5 28.27 -2.65 16.01
CA ASN A 5 27.19 -3.40 16.64
C ASN A 5 25.85 -2.92 16.08
N GLY A 6 24.98 -3.86 15.72
CA GLY A 6 23.65 -3.53 15.24
C GLY A 6 22.89 -4.76 14.79
N VAL A 7 21.58 -4.59 14.63
CA VAL A 7 20.66 -5.61 14.14
C VAL A 7 19.74 -4.95 13.11
N PRO A 8 19.61 -5.51 11.90
CA PRO A 8 18.62 -5.06 10.92
C PRO A 8 17.19 -5.18 11.47
N ASP A 9 16.34 -4.17 11.23
CA ASP A 9 14.94 -4.26 11.57
C ASP A 9 14.24 -5.30 10.66
N PRO A 10 13.65 -6.38 11.19
CA PRO A 10 13.00 -7.43 10.39
C PRO A 10 11.87 -6.91 9.47
N VAL A 11 11.23 -5.80 9.84
CA VAL A 11 10.10 -5.22 9.08
C VAL A 11 10.57 -4.55 7.77
N THR A 12 11.82 -4.08 7.76
CA THR A 12 12.42 -3.32 6.65
C THR A 12 13.71 -3.97 6.14
N SER A 13 13.86 -5.29 6.30
CA SER A 13 15.07 -6.02 5.90
C SER A 13 14.75 -7.29 5.12
N TYR A 14 15.31 -7.38 3.90
CA TYR A 14 15.04 -8.42 2.92
C TYR A 14 16.37 -9.04 2.45
N PRO A 15 16.98 -9.94 3.23
CA PRO A 15 18.29 -10.48 2.90
C PRO A 15 18.26 -11.23 1.56
N THR A 16 19.27 -10.97 0.74
CA THR A 16 19.48 -11.58 -0.57
C THR A 16 19.89 -13.05 -0.43
N SER A 17 20.67 -13.35 0.62
CA SER A 17 21.10 -14.70 1.00
C SER A 17 21.39 -14.82 2.50
N ILE A 18 21.33 -16.05 3.01
CA ILE A 18 21.63 -16.48 4.38
C ILE A 18 22.54 -17.70 4.31
N SER A 19 23.77 -17.54 4.79
CA SER A 19 24.75 -18.60 4.89
C SER A 19 25.22 -18.78 6.33
N GLN A 20 26.14 -19.71 6.54
CA GLN A 20 26.80 -19.89 7.84
C GLN A 20 28.20 -19.27 7.76
N ALA A 21 28.55 -18.44 8.73
CA ALA A 21 29.89 -17.90 8.89
C ALA A 21 30.33 -18.01 10.34
N SER A 22 31.57 -18.47 10.58
CA SER A 22 32.09 -18.62 11.94
C SER A 22 32.35 -17.28 12.63
N THR A 23 32.50 -16.19 11.87
CA THR A 23 32.74 -14.84 12.39
C THR A 23 32.02 -13.78 11.56
N GLY A 24 31.74 -12.63 12.18
CA GLY A 24 31.25 -11.45 11.47
C GLY A 24 32.21 -10.95 10.39
N THR A 25 33.52 -11.14 10.57
CA THR A 25 34.53 -10.77 9.55
C THR A 25 34.39 -11.60 8.29
N MET A 26 34.23 -12.92 8.40
CA MET A 26 33.99 -13.77 7.24
C MET A 26 32.68 -13.43 6.52
N CYS A 27 31.66 -13.04 7.28
CA CYS A 27 30.40 -12.57 6.70
C CYS A 27 30.60 -11.27 5.90
N ALA A 28 31.36 -10.33 6.46
CA ALA A 28 31.71 -9.08 5.79
C ALA A 28 32.58 -9.30 4.55
N GLU A 29 33.59 -10.16 4.61
CA GLU A 29 34.44 -10.50 3.45
C GLU A 29 33.60 -11.06 2.29
N THR A 30 32.60 -11.89 2.59
CA THR A 30 31.67 -12.41 1.58
C THR A 30 30.93 -11.27 0.88
N CYS A 31 30.38 -10.31 1.64
CA CYS A 31 29.71 -9.14 1.09
C CYS A 31 30.65 -8.20 0.31
N GLU A 32 31.90 -8.04 0.76
CA GLU A 32 32.88 -7.21 0.07
C GLU A 32 33.15 -7.71 -1.36
N THR A 33 33.18 -9.03 -1.55
CA THR A 33 33.38 -9.65 -2.88
C THR A 33 32.15 -9.60 -3.79
N ASP A 34 30.97 -9.37 -3.23
CA ASP A 34 29.72 -9.22 -3.98
C ASP A 34 29.56 -7.76 -4.45
N THR A 35 29.24 -7.58 -5.73
CA THR A 35 29.08 -6.25 -6.34
C THR A 35 27.79 -5.56 -5.91
N TYR A 36 26.73 -6.32 -5.58
CA TYR A 36 25.43 -5.80 -5.16
C TYR A 36 25.30 -5.69 -3.65
N CYS A 37 26.09 -6.46 -2.89
CA CYS A 37 26.04 -6.43 -1.44
C CYS A 37 26.64 -5.13 -0.88
N ILE A 38 25.86 -4.42 -0.07
CA ILE A 38 26.32 -3.22 0.66
C ILE A 38 26.33 -3.40 2.17
N LEU A 39 25.64 -4.43 2.67
CA LEU A 39 25.57 -4.68 4.08
C LEU A 39 25.53 -6.19 4.36
N SER A 40 26.27 -6.60 5.37
CA SER A 40 26.19 -7.94 5.94
C SER A 40 25.80 -7.86 7.40
N PHE A 41 24.98 -8.79 7.86
CA PHE A 41 24.67 -8.98 9.28
C PHE A 41 25.08 -10.38 9.71
N TRP A 42 25.78 -10.47 10.83
CA TRP A 42 26.16 -11.73 11.46
C TRP A 42 25.62 -11.79 12.88
N ASN A 43 25.12 -12.96 13.25
CA ASN A 43 24.68 -13.25 14.61
C ASN A 43 25.37 -14.51 15.15
N THR A 44 25.17 -14.75 16.43
CA THR A 44 25.88 -15.80 17.17
C THR A 44 25.30 -17.19 17.02
N SER A 45 24.14 -17.30 16.38
CA SER A 45 23.71 -18.54 15.75
C SER A 45 24.45 -18.83 14.43
N LEU A 46 25.57 -18.14 14.18
CA LEU A 46 26.45 -18.25 13.03
C LEU A 46 25.80 -17.90 11.69
N ASN A 47 24.61 -17.29 11.70
CA ASN A 47 23.94 -16.89 10.48
C ASN A 47 24.61 -15.63 9.92
N CYS A 48 24.94 -15.67 8.64
CA CYS A 48 25.44 -14.57 7.85
C CYS A 48 24.41 -14.17 6.81
N TYR A 49 23.86 -12.98 6.96
CA TYR A 49 22.86 -12.37 6.08
C TYR A 49 23.57 -11.37 5.18
N LEU A 50 23.33 -11.46 3.87
CA LEU A 50 23.82 -10.49 2.89
C LEU A 50 22.64 -9.68 2.37
N TYR A 51 22.83 -8.36 2.25
CA TYR A 51 21.83 -7.42 1.78
C TYR A 51 22.36 -6.65 0.58
N SER A 52 21.60 -6.72 -0.51
CA SER A 52 21.84 -5.92 -1.70
C SER A 52 21.35 -4.47 -1.51
N VAL A 53 21.81 -3.58 -2.38
CA VAL A 53 21.40 -2.17 -2.38
C VAL A 53 19.87 -2.05 -2.49
N GLY A 54 19.26 -1.32 -1.57
CA GLY A 54 17.81 -1.08 -1.49
C GLY A 54 17.03 -2.10 -0.67
N ASP A 55 17.62 -3.25 -0.33
CA ASP A 55 16.90 -4.35 0.33
C ASP A 55 16.83 -4.21 1.86
N MET A 56 17.37 -3.11 2.42
CA MET A 56 17.36 -2.83 3.86
C MET A 56 17.40 -1.33 4.14
N ILE A 57 16.62 -0.86 5.12
CA ILE A 57 16.58 0.56 5.54
C ILE A 57 17.11 0.77 6.95
N ARG A 58 16.50 0.13 7.96
CA ARG A 58 16.73 0.47 9.36
C ARG A 58 17.64 -0.52 10.07
N ILE A 59 18.59 0.01 10.83
CA ILE A 59 19.47 -0.75 11.74
C ILE A 59 19.26 -0.19 13.15
N LYS A 60 18.97 -1.08 14.10
CA LYS A 60 18.89 -0.72 15.52
C LYS A 60 20.16 -1.17 16.22
N GLU A 61 20.67 -0.34 17.13
CA GLU A 61 21.74 -0.76 18.01
C GLU A 61 21.25 -1.88 18.92
N ASP A 62 22.09 -2.90 19.09
CA ASP A 62 21.79 -4.05 19.94
C ASP A 62 21.93 -3.64 21.41
N THR A 63 20.84 -3.20 22.03
CA THR A 63 20.79 -2.76 23.43
C THR A 63 20.49 -3.90 24.41
N ASN A 64 20.24 -5.12 23.93
CA ASN A 64 20.01 -6.26 24.81
C ASN A 64 21.33 -6.72 25.44
N VAL A 65 21.43 -6.45 26.74
CA VAL A 65 22.48 -6.92 27.62
C VAL A 65 22.23 -8.40 27.91
N GLU A 66 23.30 -9.20 27.83
CA GLU A 66 23.36 -10.66 28.00
C GLU A 66 23.03 -11.51 26.76
N GLY A 67 24.04 -11.69 25.90
CA GLY A 67 24.02 -12.70 24.84
C GLY A 67 24.44 -12.15 23.49
N GLU A 68 25.74 -11.89 23.34
CA GLU A 68 26.45 -12.09 22.08
C GLU A 68 25.96 -11.23 20.87
N LYS A 69 26.59 -10.05 20.73
CA LYS A 69 26.19 -8.89 19.92
C LYS A 69 26.02 -9.19 18.41
N GLY A 70 24.88 -8.79 17.85
CA GLY A 70 24.72 -8.65 16.41
C GLY A 70 25.78 -7.74 15.79
N LYS A 71 26.39 -8.18 14.69
CA LYS A 71 27.41 -7.41 13.96
C LYS A 71 26.91 -7.04 12.58
N VAL A 72 26.91 -5.76 12.29
CA VAL A 72 26.64 -5.24 10.94
C VAL A 72 27.95 -4.76 10.36
N ALA A 73 28.22 -5.12 9.10
CA ALA A 73 29.28 -4.50 8.32
C ALA A 73 28.68 -3.82 7.10
N PHE A 74 29.10 -2.58 6.84
CA PHE A 74 28.61 -1.76 5.74
C PHE A 74 29.75 -1.42 4.78
N LYS A 75 29.46 -1.46 3.49
CA LYS A 75 30.43 -1.24 2.41
C LYS A 75 30.53 0.24 2.07
N ILE A 76 31.74 0.78 2.21
CA ILE A 76 32.08 2.14 1.79
C ILE A 76 32.76 2.02 0.43
N GLN A 77 32.17 2.62 -0.60
CA GLN A 77 32.69 2.61 -1.96
C GLN A 77 33.56 3.83 -2.27
N GLU A 78 33.36 4.94 -1.54
CA GLU A 78 34.14 6.16 -1.70
C GLU A 78 35.19 6.35 -0.60
N THR A 79 36.15 7.26 -0.81
CA THR A 79 37.24 7.47 0.15
C THR A 79 36.70 8.18 1.40
N ALA A 80 36.66 7.47 2.52
CA ALA A 80 36.27 8.06 3.80
C ALA A 80 37.38 8.93 4.40
N PRO A 81 37.06 10.09 5.00
CA PRO A 81 38.02 10.85 5.79
C PRO A 81 38.48 10.04 7.01
N CYS A 82 39.65 10.39 7.56
CA CYS A 82 40.12 9.78 8.80
C CYS A 82 39.11 10.04 9.94
N ALA A 83 38.50 8.98 10.46
CA ALA A 83 37.48 9.02 11.49
C ALA A 83 37.98 8.36 12.79
N GLN A 84 37.41 8.76 13.94
CA GLN A 84 37.76 8.20 15.25
C GLN A 84 36.84 7.06 15.68
N SER A 85 35.77 6.78 14.94
CA SER A 85 34.88 5.64 15.18
C SER A 85 34.37 5.05 13.86
N ALA A 86 33.93 3.78 13.90
CA ALA A 86 33.32 3.12 12.75
C ALA A 86 32.12 3.91 12.20
N VAL A 87 31.30 4.49 13.06
CA VAL A 87 30.12 5.27 12.67
C VAL A 87 30.50 6.55 11.94
N GLN A 88 31.53 7.25 12.42
CA GLN A 88 32.07 8.45 11.77
C GLN A 88 32.68 8.16 10.40
N MET A 89 33.02 6.90 10.10
CA MET A 89 33.45 6.50 8.76
C MET A 89 32.31 6.44 7.75
N PHE A 90 31.04 6.61 8.14
CA PHE A 90 29.90 6.53 7.21
C PHE A 90 29.09 7.82 7.10
N GLN A 91 28.98 8.57 8.20
CA GLN A 91 28.17 9.79 8.25
C GLN A 91 28.67 10.83 7.25
N GLY A 92 27.79 11.33 6.38
CA GLY A 92 28.14 12.31 5.36
C GLY A 92 28.87 11.71 4.15
N ILE A 93 28.96 10.39 4.04
CA ILE A 93 29.55 9.71 2.88
C ILE A 93 28.45 9.17 2.00
N THR A 94 28.23 9.86 0.88
CA THR A 94 27.40 9.37 -0.21
C THR A 94 28.17 8.33 -1.02
N ASN A 95 27.61 7.14 -1.17
CA ASN A 95 28.17 6.08 -2.00
C ASN A 95 27.37 5.99 -3.29
N SER A 96 28.03 6.15 -4.43
CA SER A 96 27.42 6.04 -5.75
C SER A 96 27.07 4.57 -6.07
N PHE A 97 25.95 4.33 -6.74
CA PHE A 97 25.56 3.01 -7.23
C PHE A 97 25.01 3.12 -8.65
N ALA A 98 25.63 2.39 -9.58
CA ALA A 98 25.36 2.56 -11.01
C ALA A 98 24.21 1.69 -11.56
N ASN A 99 23.31 1.19 -10.71
CA ASN A 99 22.21 0.31 -11.12
C ASN A 99 20.86 0.84 -10.68
N LYS A 100 19.96 1.04 -11.65
CA LYS A 100 18.59 1.49 -11.40
C LYS A 100 17.83 0.51 -10.50
N PRO A 101 16.93 1.01 -9.63
CA PRO A 101 16.49 2.40 -9.52
C PRO A 101 17.35 3.29 -8.60
N ILE A 102 18.42 2.78 -7.99
CA ILE A 102 19.19 3.53 -6.97
C ILE A 102 20.38 4.23 -7.62
N GLU A 103 20.55 5.52 -7.34
CA GLU A 103 21.69 6.32 -7.80
C GLU A 103 22.80 6.37 -6.75
N SER A 104 22.42 6.47 -5.48
CA SER A 104 23.35 6.58 -4.38
C SER A 104 22.70 6.20 -3.06
N TYR A 105 23.53 5.98 -2.04
CA TYR A 105 23.08 5.67 -0.70
C TYR A 105 24.03 6.22 0.37
N GLU A 106 23.48 6.57 1.53
CA GLU A 106 24.21 7.07 2.69
C GLU A 106 23.67 6.44 3.98
N LEU A 107 24.54 6.21 4.97
CA LEU A 107 24.10 5.83 6.31
C LEU A 107 23.91 7.08 7.18
N ALA A 108 22.67 7.37 7.52
CA ALA A 108 22.29 8.48 8.39
C ALA A 108 22.02 7.99 9.82
N VAL A 109 22.19 8.89 10.79
CA VAL A 109 21.76 8.66 12.18
C VAL A 109 20.34 9.12 12.32
N GLU A 110 19.44 8.17 12.64
CA GLU A 110 18.03 8.46 12.92
C GLU A 110 17.83 8.85 14.39
N SER A 111 18.51 8.15 15.31
CA SER A 111 18.51 8.45 16.75
C SER A 111 19.83 8.01 17.40
N SER A 112 20.01 8.25 18.70
CA SER A 112 21.26 7.86 19.39
C SER A 112 21.63 6.39 19.22
N ASN A 113 20.64 5.52 18.99
CA ASN A 113 20.77 4.07 18.93
C ASN A 113 20.13 3.47 17.66
N SER A 114 19.86 4.28 16.63
CA SER A 114 19.31 3.78 15.36
C SER A 114 19.90 4.51 14.15
N TYR A 115 20.07 3.75 13.08
CA TYR A 115 20.63 4.20 11.82
C TYR A 115 19.66 3.87 10.69
N GLU A 116 19.64 4.73 9.69
CA GLU A 116 18.84 4.60 8.48
C GLU A 116 19.75 4.67 7.26
N ILE A 117 19.58 3.75 6.32
CA ILE A 117 20.17 3.91 4.99
C ILE A 117 19.23 4.76 4.16
N GLN A 118 19.70 5.95 3.79
CA GLN A 118 19.00 6.86 2.90
C GLN A 118 19.41 6.57 1.46
N TYR A 119 18.45 6.13 0.66
CA TYR A 119 18.66 5.89 -0.77
C TYR A 119 18.20 7.08 -1.59
N LYS A 120 18.96 7.41 -2.63
CA LYS A 120 18.54 8.32 -3.68
C LYS A 120 18.09 7.53 -4.89
N TYR A 121 16.86 7.71 -5.30
CA TYR A 121 16.26 6.98 -6.42
C TYR A 121 16.20 7.81 -7.70
N SER A 122 16.46 7.14 -8.82
CA SER A 122 16.27 7.63 -10.20
C SER A 122 14.83 7.38 -10.68
N LEU A 123 13.85 7.68 -9.82
CA LEU A 123 12.44 7.43 -10.08
C LEU A 123 11.71 8.67 -10.59
N PRO A 124 10.76 8.51 -11.53
CA PRO A 124 9.74 9.51 -11.77
C PRO A 124 8.98 9.87 -10.49
N TYR A 125 8.44 11.10 -10.46
CA TYR A 125 7.57 11.64 -9.41
C TYR A 125 8.22 11.94 -8.04
N ASN A 126 9.48 11.57 -7.80
CA ASN A 126 10.19 11.73 -6.51
C ASN A 126 9.68 10.81 -5.38
N CYS A 127 9.34 9.55 -5.71
CA CYS A 127 8.99 8.54 -4.70
C CYS A 127 10.14 8.29 -3.70
N PRO A 128 9.87 8.31 -2.38
CA PRO A 128 10.92 8.35 -1.37
C PRO A 128 11.52 6.98 -1.00
N ASP A 129 10.82 5.85 -1.19
CA ASP A 129 11.29 4.51 -0.78
C ASP A 129 10.53 3.34 -1.44
N TRP A 130 11.08 2.10 -1.38
CA TRP A 130 10.47 0.84 -1.84
C TRP A 130 10.13 -0.16 -0.72
N VAL A 131 10.80 -0.08 0.43
CA VAL A 131 10.74 -1.14 1.44
C VAL A 131 9.71 -0.83 2.54
N ASP A 132 9.54 0.45 2.87
CA ASP A 132 8.51 0.98 3.76
C ASP A 132 7.86 2.23 3.14
N PRO A 133 7.24 2.09 1.96
CA PRO A 133 6.83 3.28 1.23
C PRO A 133 5.54 3.87 1.77
N VAL A 134 5.49 5.19 1.83
CA VAL A 134 4.28 5.95 2.12
C VAL A 134 3.74 6.50 0.78
N PRO A 135 2.63 5.96 0.24
CA PRO A 135 2.03 6.52 -0.97
C PRO A 135 1.61 7.98 -0.74
N SER A 136 1.66 8.81 -1.81
CA SER A 136 1.06 10.14 -1.78
C SER A 136 0.60 10.57 -3.17
N CYS A 137 -0.54 11.26 -3.24
CA CYS A 137 -1.09 11.75 -4.50
C CYS A 137 -0.26 12.82 -5.22
N GLN A 138 0.63 13.52 -4.50
CA GLN A 138 1.37 14.65 -5.08
C GLN A 138 2.75 14.23 -5.61
N ASN A 139 3.44 13.34 -4.90
CA ASN A 139 4.85 13.04 -5.17
C ASN A 139 5.15 11.54 -5.26
N CYS A 140 4.18 10.64 -5.04
CA CYS A 140 4.41 9.22 -5.25
C CYS A 140 3.13 8.46 -5.56
N PRO A 141 2.60 8.62 -6.80
CA PRO A 141 1.31 8.05 -7.16
C PRO A 141 1.37 6.53 -7.37
N ILE A 142 2.57 5.94 -7.40
CA ILE A 142 2.79 4.50 -7.59
C ILE A 142 3.78 4.03 -6.54
N THR A 143 3.38 3.05 -5.75
CA THR A 143 4.22 2.46 -4.70
C THR A 143 4.22 0.93 -4.77
N MET A 144 5.28 0.32 -4.25
CA MET A 144 5.42 -1.14 -4.10
C MET A 144 5.42 -1.50 -2.62
N MET A 145 4.29 -1.96 -2.10
CA MET A 145 4.20 -2.28 -0.67
C MET A 145 4.81 -3.65 -0.38
N SER A 146 6.05 -3.66 0.13
CA SER A 146 6.84 -4.86 0.40
C SER A 146 6.52 -5.51 1.75
N PHE A 147 6.55 -6.85 1.78
CA PHE A 147 6.34 -7.66 2.99
C PHE A 147 6.85 -9.10 2.81
N ARG A 148 6.87 -9.87 3.89
CA ARG A 148 7.20 -11.30 3.86
C ARG A 148 5.94 -12.12 3.55
N GLY A 149 6.02 -13.05 2.61
CA GLY A 149 4.87 -13.84 2.21
C GLY A 149 5.12 -14.81 1.05
N THR A 150 4.10 -15.59 0.71
CA THR A 150 4.07 -16.43 -0.49
C THR A 150 2.83 -16.13 -1.32
N ALA A 151 2.89 -16.31 -2.63
CA ALA A 151 1.79 -16.06 -3.54
C ALA A 151 1.38 -17.32 -4.31
N THR A 152 0.10 -17.43 -4.65
CA THR A 152 -0.44 -18.37 -5.64
C THR A 152 -0.71 -17.57 -6.91
N VAL A 153 0.06 -17.86 -7.96
CA VAL A 153 0.00 -17.13 -9.23
C VAL A 153 -0.27 -18.11 -10.38
N ALA A 154 -1.19 -17.74 -11.27
CA ALA A 154 -1.57 -18.54 -12.44
C ALA A 154 -0.57 -18.35 -13.59
N LYS A 155 -0.13 -17.10 -13.81
CA LYS A 155 0.90 -16.74 -14.79
C LYS A 155 1.84 -15.72 -14.18
N GLN A 156 3.05 -15.68 -14.72
CA GLN A 156 4.10 -14.77 -14.28
C GLN A 156 5.15 -14.56 -15.37
N THR A 157 5.84 -13.44 -15.25
CA THR A 157 7.07 -13.15 -15.97
C THR A 157 8.24 -13.24 -14.99
N ALA A 158 9.37 -13.78 -15.42
CA ALA A 158 10.59 -13.86 -14.61
C ALA A 158 11.61 -12.82 -15.12
N PRO A 159 11.65 -11.60 -14.53
CA PRO A 159 12.64 -10.62 -14.92
C PRO A 159 14.04 -11.06 -14.45
N THR A 160 15.08 -10.65 -15.19
CA THR A 160 16.48 -10.86 -14.77
C THR A 160 16.88 -9.74 -13.81
N VAL A 161 17.08 -10.10 -12.55
CA VAL A 161 17.38 -9.17 -11.45
C VAL A 161 18.41 -9.77 -10.50
N ASN A 162 19.07 -8.93 -9.71
CA ASN A 162 20.10 -9.31 -8.74
C ASN A 162 19.67 -9.07 -7.29
N SER A 163 18.64 -8.24 -7.07
CA SER A 163 18.16 -7.88 -5.73
C SER A 163 16.64 -7.87 -5.65
N TRP A 164 16.11 -7.83 -4.41
CA TRP A 164 14.68 -7.68 -4.19
C TRP A 164 14.17 -6.33 -4.71
N THR A 165 14.96 -5.28 -4.54
CA THR A 165 14.69 -3.93 -5.06
C THR A 165 14.56 -3.92 -6.58
N GLU A 166 15.45 -4.61 -7.31
CA GLU A 166 15.34 -4.71 -8.77
C GLU A 166 14.09 -5.50 -9.20
N CYS A 167 13.68 -6.52 -8.43
CA CYS A 167 12.43 -7.25 -8.66
C CYS A 167 11.20 -6.36 -8.49
N MET A 168 11.15 -5.56 -7.42
CA MET A 168 10.09 -4.58 -7.21
C MET A 168 10.08 -3.51 -8.31
N TYR A 169 11.26 -3.03 -8.72
CA TYR A 169 11.39 -2.06 -9.80
C TYR A 169 10.89 -2.60 -11.15
N ALA A 170 11.15 -3.87 -11.46
CA ALA A 170 10.63 -4.51 -12.67
C ALA A 170 9.09 -4.49 -12.70
N CYS A 171 8.43 -4.81 -11.57
CA CYS A 171 6.97 -4.70 -11.44
C CYS A 171 6.48 -3.25 -11.50
N TRP A 172 7.22 -2.33 -10.89
CA TRP A 172 6.88 -0.90 -10.90
C TRP A 172 6.88 -0.34 -12.32
N MET A 173 7.86 -0.71 -13.15
CA MET A 173 7.95 -0.30 -14.56
C MET A 173 6.87 -0.93 -15.44
N ASP A 174 6.37 -2.11 -15.10
CA ASP A 174 5.33 -2.80 -15.86
C ASP A 174 3.93 -2.28 -15.48
N ASN A 175 3.28 -1.59 -16.42
CA ASN A 175 1.93 -1.06 -16.25
C ASN A 175 0.86 -2.11 -15.92
N ASN A 176 1.10 -3.38 -16.25
CA ASN A 176 0.17 -4.47 -15.98
C ASN A 176 0.54 -5.30 -14.75
N CYS A 177 1.66 -5.03 -14.08
CA CYS A 177 2.05 -5.79 -12.91
C CYS A 177 1.21 -5.42 -11.69
N PHE A 178 0.73 -6.44 -10.97
CA PHE A 178 0.05 -6.30 -9.69
C PHE A 178 0.94 -6.69 -8.51
N LEU A 179 1.75 -7.74 -8.68
CA LEU A 179 2.52 -8.32 -7.59
C LEU A 179 3.92 -8.73 -8.06
N ALA A 180 4.92 -8.36 -7.28
CA ALA A 180 6.26 -8.94 -7.35
C ALA A 180 6.43 -9.98 -6.24
N TRP A 181 7.19 -11.04 -6.53
CA TRP A 181 7.59 -12.01 -5.53
C TRP A 181 9.02 -12.48 -5.77
N MET A 182 9.70 -12.85 -4.69
CA MET A 182 11.04 -13.43 -4.77
C MET A 182 11.17 -14.59 -3.80
N LYS A 183 11.78 -15.68 -4.28
CA LYS A 183 12.19 -16.81 -3.44
C LYS A 183 13.71 -16.98 -3.48
N ALA A 184 14.39 -16.27 -2.59
CA ALA A 184 15.83 -16.03 -2.62
C ALA A 184 16.28 -15.36 -3.94
N SER A 185 17.29 -14.49 -3.87
CA SER A 185 17.85 -13.92 -5.11
C SER A 185 18.57 -15.00 -5.92
N PRO A 186 18.54 -14.98 -7.27
CA PRO A 186 17.86 -14.01 -8.15
C PRO A 186 16.46 -14.44 -8.60
N LYS A 187 15.79 -15.37 -7.88
CA LYS A 187 14.52 -15.97 -8.31
C LYS A 187 13.34 -15.03 -8.06
N CYS A 188 13.21 -14.05 -8.94
CA CYS A 188 12.10 -13.10 -9.00
C CYS A 188 11.01 -13.58 -9.96
N GLY A 189 9.76 -13.27 -9.64
CA GLY A 189 8.65 -13.30 -10.55
C GLY A 189 7.75 -12.08 -10.36
N ILE A 190 7.15 -11.61 -11.45
CA ILE A 190 6.13 -10.58 -11.45
C ILE A 190 4.85 -11.13 -12.09
N ALA A 191 3.70 -10.82 -11.52
CA ALA A 191 2.41 -11.29 -11.97
C ALA A 191 1.48 -10.12 -12.25
N SER A 192 0.71 -10.25 -13.33
CA SER A 192 -0.23 -9.22 -13.77
C SER A 192 -1.53 -9.24 -12.97
N TYR A 193 -2.33 -8.18 -13.11
CA TYR A 193 -3.71 -8.15 -12.63
C TYR A 193 -4.50 -9.36 -13.16
N GLY A 194 -5.25 -10.04 -12.28
CA GLY A 194 -5.99 -11.26 -12.61
C GLY A 194 -5.19 -12.56 -12.49
N ASP A 195 -3.86 -12.52 -12.59
CA ASP A 195 -3.03 -13.73 -12.49
C ASP A 195 -2.67 -14.10 -11.05
N VAL A 196 -2.90 -13.22 -10.08
CA VAL A 196 -2.69 -13.49 -8.65
C VAL A 196 -4.00 -13.94 -8.02
N THR A 197 -4.07 -15.18 -7.54
CA THR A 197 -5.29 -15.73 -6.94
C THR A 197 -5.30 -15.62 -5.42
N ALA A 198 -4.13 -15.69 -4.80
CA ALA A 198 -4.00 -15.56 -3.36
C ALA A 198 -2.60 -15.18 -2.90
N VAL A 199 -2.50 -14.60 -1.72
CA VAL A 199 -1.25 -14.40 -0.96
C VAL A 199 -1.38 -14.97 0.44
N THR A 200 -0.26 -15.34 1.04
CA THR A 200 -0.17 -15.76 2.43
C THR A 200 0.92 -14.96 3.10
N LYS A 201 0.52 -14.09 4.04
CA LYS A 201 1.39 -13.21 4.81
C LYS A 201 2.20 -14.02 5.81
N LEU A 202 3.48 -13.71 5.94
CA LEU A 202 4.35 -14.21 7.00
C LEU A 202 4.56 -13.11 8.04
N ASP A 203 4.94 -13.52 9.25
CA ASP A 203 5.22 -12.61 10.36
C ASP A 203 6.42 -11.69 10.02
N ARG A 204 6.11 -10.40 9.80
CA ARG A 204 7.10 -9.36 9.44
C ARG A 204 8.02 -8.99 10.60
N SER A 205 7.65 -9.30 11.85
CA SER A 205 8.47 -9.00 13.02
C SER A 205 9.65 -9.97 13.20
N LYS A 206 9.67 -11.07 12.42
CA LYS A 206 10.69 -12.11 12.51
C LYS A 206 11.58 -12.08 11.28
N ALA A 207 12.88 -12.18 11.49
CA ALA A 207 13.83 -12.38 10.39
C ALA A 207 13.68 -13.79 9.80
N PRO A 208 13.97 -13.98 8.49
CA PRO A 208 14.17 -15.31 7.93
C PRO A 208 15.34 -16.03 8.65
N THR A 209 15.26 -17.35 8.74
CA THR A 209 16.26 -18.18 9.46
C THR A 209 17.09 -19.06 8.52
N SER A 210 16.75 -19.08 7.23
CA SER A 210 17.44 -19.87 6.21
C SER A 210 17.13 -19.38 4.80
N ASP A 211 17.98 -19.69 3.83
CA ASP A 211 17.79 -19.39 2.41
C ASP A 211 16.44 -19.89 1.86
N GLY A 212 15.98 -21.05 2.31
CA GLY A 212 14.68 -21.60 1.91
C GLY A 212 13.47 -20.76 2.39
N SER A 213 13.68 -19.86 3.35
CA SER A 213 12.65 -19.01 3.97
C SER A 213 12.64 -17.56 3.47
N LEU A 214 13.47 -17.24 2.49
CA LEU A 214 13.55 -15.94 1.81
C LEU A 214 12.36 -15.76 0.85
N ASN A 215 11.16 -15.59 1.39
CA ASN A 215 9.94 -15.38 0.63
C ASN A 215 9.44 -13.95 0.83
N PHE A 216 9.58 -13.16 -0.23
CA PHE A 216 9.27 -11.74 -0.24
C PHE A 216 8.19 -11.48 -1.29
N LEU A 217 7.27 -10.57 -0.96
CA LEU A 217 6.19 -10.13 -1.82
C LEU A 217 6.14 -8.61 -1.80
N ALA A 218 5.74 -8.02 -2.92
CA ALA A 218 5.32 -6.64 -2.95
C ALA A 218 4.07 -6.50 -3.80
N ILE A 219 3.09 -5.75 -3.33
CA ILE A 219 1.90 -5.39 -4.11
C ILE A 219 2.10 -3.99 -4.68
N LYS A 220 1.87 -3.85 -5.99
CA LYS A 220 1.86 -2.56 -6.65
C LYS A 220 0.55 -1.86 -6.35
N TYR A 221 0.65 -0.70 -5.71
CA TYR A 221 -0.46 0.19 -5.47
C TYR A 221 -0.29 1.45 -6.33
N VAL A 222 -1.36 1.84 -7.03
CA VAL A 222 -1.43 3.08 -7.80
C VAL A 222 -2.47 3.95 -7.13
N SER A 223 -2.02 4.98 -6.40
CA SER A 223 -2.93 5.95 -5.80
C SER A 223 -3.64 6.72 -6.89
N ASP A 224 -4.89 7.05 -6.66
CA ASP A 224 -5.58 8.06 -7.45
C ASP A 224 -5.86 9.31 -6.62
N GLU A 225 -6.30 10.39 -7.28
CA GLU A 225 -6.69 11.65 -6.65
C GLU A 225 -7.83 11.52 -5.60
N THR A 226 -8.31 10.31 -5.32
CA THR A 226 -9.34 9.95 -4.34
C THR A 226 -8.81 9.04 -3.22
N THR A 227 -7.65 8.39 -3.38
CA THR A 227 -7.14 7.31 -2.51
C THR A 227 -5.69 7.56 -2.10
N CYS A 228 -5.45 8.80 -1.68
CA CYS A 228 -4.12 9.35 -1.52
C CYS A 228 -3.27 8.73 -0.40
N ASP A 229 -3.86 7.91 0.48
CA ASP A 229 -3.23 7.48 1.73
C ASP A 229 -3.59 6.03 2.11
N LEU A 230 -3.75 5.14 1.12
CA LEU A 230 -4.06 3.73 1.42
C LEU A 230 -2.87 3.10 2.18
N SER A 231 -3.13 2.72 3.43
CA SER A 231 -2.11 2.09 4.28
C SER A 231 -1.93 0.62 3.89
N PHE A 232 -0.80 0.04 4.30
CA PHE A 232 -0.56 -1.39 4.12
C PHE A 232 -1.69 -2.26 4.68
N ASP A 233 -2.30 -1.86 5.80
CA ASP A 233 -3.37 -2.63 6.43
C ASP A 233 -4.68 -2.57 5.63
N LEU A 234 -4.94 -1.44 4.97
CA LEU A 234 -6.12 -1.25 4.13
C LEU A 234 -6.03 -2.00 2.79
N LEU A 235 -4.87 -2.48 2.36
CA LEU A 235 -4.74 -3.32 1.15
C LEU A 235 -5.49 -4.65 1.22
N TRP A 236 -5.88 -5.07 2.43
CA TRP A 236 -6.37 -6.42 2.70
C TRP A 236 -7.88 -6.48 2.93
N ASP A 237 -8.57 -5.34 2.79
CA ASP A 237 -9.98 -5.19 3.11
C ASP A 237 -10.66 -4.23 2.12
N GLY A 238 -11.97 -4.41 1.91
CA GLY A 238 -12.74 -3.62 0.96
C GLY A 238 -12.49 -3.98 -0.51
N THR A 239 -12.99 -3.14 -1.42
CA THR A 239 -12.86 -3.33 -2.88
C THR A 239 -11.97 -2.23 -3.46
N HIS A 240 -10.92 -2.63 -4.16
CA HIS A 240 -9.92 -1.73 -4.70
C HIS A 240 -10.05 -1.57 -6.20
N SER A 241 -10.30 -0.34 -6.62
CA SER A 241 -10.35 0.02 -8.04
C SER A 241 -8.97 -0.04 -8.69
N LEU A 242 -8.90 -0.62 -9.89
CA LEU A 242 -7.68 -0.65 -10.69
C LEU A 242 -7.59 0.62 -11.54
N LYS A 243 -6.68 1.51 -11.17
CA LYS A 243 -6.32 2.70 -11.96
C LYS A 243 -5.19 2.46 -12.95
N ALA A 244 -4.44 1.37 -12.77
CA ALA A 244 -3.45 0.96 -13.74
C ALA A 244 -4.10 0.64 -15.10
N ASN A 245 -3.33 0.73 -16.18
CA ASN A 245 -3.76 0.42 -17.56
C ASN A 245 -4.10 -1.07 -17.79
N SER A 246 -4.58 -1.79 -16.76
CA SER A 246 -5.24 -3.09 -16.91
C SER A 246 -6.31 -2.96 -17.98
N THR A 247 -6.17 -3.70 -19.08
CA THR A 247 -7.16 -3.72 -20.16
C THR A 247 -8.31 -4.67 -19.85
N THR A 248 -8.15 -5.55 -18.86
CA THR A 248 -9.05 -6.68 -18.61
C THR A 248 -9.89 -6.51 -17.34
N TYR A 249 -9.35 -5.91 -16.29
CA TYR A 249 -9.98 -5.83 -14.95
C TYR A 249 -10.18 -4.39 -14.48
N SER A 250 -11.31 -4.13 -13.84
CA SER A 250 -11.74 -2.82 -13.32
C SER A 250 -11.39 -2.62 -11.86
N ASP A 251 -11.44 -3.70 -11.07
CA ASP A 251 -11.27 -3.70 -9.63
C ASP A 251 -10.92 -5.11 -9.13
N TYR A 252 -10.54 -5.20 -7.86
CA TYR A 252 -10.34 -6.45 -7.15
C TYR A 252 -10.82 -6.34 -5.71
N GLN A 253 -11.31 -7.45 -5.16
CA GLN A 253 -11.74 -7.56 -3.78
C GLN A 253 -10.87 -8.60 -3.05
N PRO A 254 -10.00 -8.18 -2.12
CA PRO A 254 -9.35 -9.08 -1.18
C PRO A 254 -10.35 -9.67 -0.18
N THR A 255 -10.23 -10.97 0.11
CA THR A 255 -10.92 -11.63 1.22
C THR A 255 -9.88 -12.31 2.11
N ALA A 256 -9.68 -11.77 3.31
CA ALA A 256 -8.72 -12.30 4.27
C ALA A 256 -9.33 -13.42 5.14
N THR A 257 -8.58 -14.51 5.32
CA THR A 257 -8.87 -15.59 6.28
C THR A 257 -7.58 -15.95 7.00
N GLY A 258 -7.39 -15.39 8.21
CA GLY A 258 -6.13 -15.48 8.93
C GLY A 258 -4.98 -14.82 8.16
N ALA A 259 -3.90 -15.57 7.92
CA ALA A 259 -2.75 -15.08 7.17
C ALA A 259 -2.93 -15.10 5.65
N ARG A 260 -3.95 -15.81 5.15
CA ARG A 260 -4.20 -15.97 3.71
C ARG A 260 -5.21 -14.95 3.23
N THR A 261 -4.95 -14.31 2.10
CA THR A 261 -5.87 -13.43 1.40
C THR A 261 -6.10 -13.97 -0.01
N VAL A 262 -7.35 -14.11 -0.42
CA VAL A 262 -7.76 -14.48 -1.78
C VAL A 262 -8.20 -13.22 -2.52
N PHE A 263 -7.88 -13.13 -3.82
CA PHE A 263 -8.27 -11.99 -4.65
C PHE A 263 -9.35 -12.41 -5.65
N ASN A 264 -10.50 -11.74 -5.58
CA ASN A 264 -11.53 -11.82 -6.60
C ASN A 264 -11.35 -10.65 -7.56
N TRP A 265 -11.38 -10.93 -8.86
CA TRP A 265 -11.10 -9.94 -9.90
C TRP A 265 -12.36 -9.65 -10.71
N THR A 266 -12.71 -8.38 -10.84
CA THR A 266 -13.87 -7.95 -11.62
C THR A 266 -13.41 -7.51 -13.01
N SER A 267 -13.95 -8.15 -14.06
CA SER A 267 -13.59 -7.80 -15.44
C SER A 267 -14.14 -6.44 -15.85
N LYS A 268 -13.40 -5.68 -16.66
CA LYS A 268 -13.88 -4.41 -17.23
C LYS A 268 -15.17 -4.58 -18.01
N SER A 269 -15.34 -5.67 -18.76
CA SER A 269 -16.59 -5.97 -19.46
C SER A 269 -17.79 -6.10 -18.52
N ALA A 270 -17.59 -6.59 -17.29
CA ALA A 270 -18.65 -6.64 -16.29
C ALA A 270 -19.01 -5.24 -15.73
N THR A 271 -18.04 -4.30 -15.70
CA THR A 271 -18.28 -2.90 -15.31
C THR A 271 -18.67 -1.96 -16.46
N GLU A 272 -18.37 -2.33 -17.71
CA GLU A 272 -18.72 -1.57 -18.91
C GLU A 272 -20.16 -1.85 -19.32
N ASN A 273 -20.59 -3.10 -19.15
CA ASN A 273 -21.96 -3.52 -19.31
C ASN A 273 -22.62 -3.53 -17.93
N CYS A 274 -22.77 -2.37 -17.27
CA CYS A 274 -23.66 -2.27 -16.12
C CYS A 274 -25.07 -2.68 -16.60
N ASP A 275 -25.32 -3.99 -16.59
CA ASP A 275 -26.46 -4.64 -17.21
C ASP A 275 -27.55 -4.80 -16.16
N GLY A 276 -28.75 -4.32 -16.48
CA GLY A 276 -29.88 -4.28 -15.54
C GLY A 276 -30.06 -2.92 -14.88
N GLU A 277 -30.59 -2.89 -13.66
CA GLU A 277 -30.90 -1.66 -12.91
C GLU A 277 -29.67 -1.11 -12.15
N VAL A 278 -28.55 -0.98 -12.85
CA VAL A 278 -27.28 -0.48 -12.32
C VAL A 278 -26.76 0.68 -13.16
N TYR A 279 -26.15 1.66 -12.49
CA TYR A 279 -25.71 2.92 -13.05
C TYR A 279 -24.19 3.01 -13.12
N LYS A 280 -23.71 3.67 -14.16
CA LYS A 280 -22.31 4.03 -14.32
C LYS A 280 -22.14 5.52 -14.03
N MET A 281 -21.19 5.87 -13.17
CA MET A 281 -20.82 7.25 -12.92
C MET A 281 -19.48 7.57 -13.58
N ASN A 282 -19.42 8.66 -14.33
CA ASN A 282 -18.21 9.04 -15.04
C ASN A 282 -17.09 9.38 -14.05
N GLY A 283 -15.93 8.75 -14.21
CA GLY A 283 -14.76 8.96 -13.35
C GLY A 283 -14.87 8.36 -11.95
N VAL A 284 -15.90 7.56 -11.70
CA VAL A 284 -16.03 6.72 -10.50
C VAL A 284 -16.02 5.27 -10.96
N SER A 285 -15.19 4.43 -10.33
CA SER A 285 -15.08 3.01 -10.68
C SER A 285 -16.27 2.21 -10.14
N GLY A 286 -16.64 1.13 -10.85
CA GLY A 286 -17.72 0.23 -10.46
C GLY A 286 -19.11 0.60 -11.04
N CYS A 287 -20.08 -0.29 -10.81
CA CYS A 287 -21.49 -0.09 -11.11
C CYS A 287 -22.26 0.15 -9.81
N TRP A 288 -23.28 1.00 -9.86
CA TRP A 288 -23.97 1.51 -8.68
C TRP A 288 -25.45 1.14 -8.75
N ILE A 289 -26.07 0.75 -7.64
CA ILE A 289 -27.50 0.48 -7.59
C ILE A 289 -28.19 1.44 -6.62
N ILE A 290 -29.37 1.89 -6.99
CA ILE A 290 -30.27 2.64 -6.11
C ILE A 290 -31.42 1.72 -5.75
N ILE A 291 -31.43 1.24 -4.50
CA ILE A 291 -32.50 0.37 -4.02
C ILE A 291 -33.65 1.26 -3.53
N LYS A 292 -34.71 1.37 -4.35
CA LYS A 292 -35.90 2.19 -4.06
C LYS A 292 -36.83 1.53 -3.04
N LYS A 293 -36.39 1.42 -1.79
CA LYS A 293 -37.19 0.87 -0.70
C LYS A 293 -36.87 1.60 0.60
N THR A 294 -37.90 1.98 1.34
CA THR A 294 -37.74 2.56 2.69
C THR A 294 -37.22 1.48 3.62
N MET A 295 -36.09 1.76 4.27
CA MET A 295 -35.42 0.82 5.15
C MET A 295 -34.52 1.54 6.14
N ASN A 296 -34.17 0.87 7.23
CA ASN A 296 -33.15 1.37 8.15
C ASN A 296 -31.74 1.13 7.59
N ARG A 297 -30.73 1.65 8.29
CA ARG A 297 -29.33 1.59 7.86
C ARG A 297 -28.82 0.16 7.64
N ALA A 298 -29.10 -0.74 8.58
CA ALA A 298 -28.59 -2.11 8.56
C ALA A 298 -29.25 -2.92 7.44
N GLU A 299 -30.54 -2.67 7.19
CA GLU A 299 -31.27 -3.24 6.07
C GLU A 299 -30.75 -2.72 4.72
N ALA A 300 -30.37 -1.44 4.64
CA ALA A 300 -29.77 -0.85 3.44
C ALA A 300 -28.43 -1.51 3.11
N GLU A 301 -27.56 -1.63 4.10
CA GLU A 301 -26.27 -2.29 3.95
C GLU A 301 -26.42 -3.75 3.53
N SER A 302 -27.30 -4.49 4.21
CA SER A 302 -27.60 -5.89 3.87
C SER A 302 -28.18 -6.04 2.46
N SER A 303 -29.00 -5.08 2.03
CA SER A 303 -29.61 -5.10 0.69
C SER A 303 -28.59 -4.82 -0.41
N CYS A 304 -27.65 -3.88 -0.18
CA CYS A 304 -26.54 -3.62 -1.10
C CYS A 304 -25.62 -4.84 -1.24
N LEU A 305 -25.31 -5.50 -0.12
CA LEU A 305 -24.53 -6.75 -0.12
C LEU A 305 -25.28 -7.89 -0.84
N ALA A 306 -26.59 -8.03 -0.60
CA ALA A 306 -27.42 -9.05 -1.26
C ALA A 306 -27.58 -8.81 -2.77
N ALA A 307 -27.50 -7.55 -3.22
CA ALA A 307 -27.48 -7.17 -4.63
C ALA A 307 -26.10 -7.40 -5.29
N GLY A 308 -25.11 -7.91 -4.55
CA GLY A 308 -23.76 -8.16 -5.05
C GLY A 308 -22.84 -6.93 -5.03
N GLY A 309 -23.22 -5.86 -4.34
CA GLY A 309 -22.36 -4.70 -4.11
C GLY A 309 -21.57 -4.79 -2.80
N ASP A 310 -20.67 -3.84 -2.58
CA ASP A 310 -19.73 -3.83 -1.43
C ASP A 310 -20.27 -3.09 -0.19
N GLY A 311 -21.58 -2.92 -0.10
CA GLY A 311 -22.23 -2.15 0.95
C GLY A 311 -22.66 -0.76 0.47
N LEU A 312 -22.74 0.19 1.40
CA LEU A 312 -23.36 1.49 1.12
C LEU A 312 -22.38 2.45 0.45
N MET A 313 -22.87 3.09 -0.62
CA MET A 313 -22.07 3.92 -1.52
C MET A 313 -21.31 5.04 -0.78
N PRO A 314 -19.99 5.15 -0.96
CA PRO A 314 -19.27 6.37 -0.64
C PRO A 314 -19.48 7.44 -1.72
N ILE A 315 -19.60 8.71 -1.32
CA ILE A 315 -19.70 9.85 -2.25
C ILE A 315 -18.56 10.84 -1.96
N PRO A 316 -17.34 10.54 -2.45
CA PRO A 316 -16.13 11.22 -2.00
C PRO A 316 -15.90 12.66 -2.46
N LYS A 317 -16.53 13.14 -3.54
CA LYS A 317 -16.17 14.42 -4.14
C LYS A 317 -17.40 15.29 -4.35
N LEU A 318 -17.23 16.61 -4.25
CA LEU A 318 -18.22 17.57 -4.74
C LEU A 318 -18.56 17.30 -6.22
N ILE A 319 -17.54 17.03 -7.03
CA ILE A 319 -17.70 16.63 -8.44
C ILE A 319 -18.43 15.29 -8.57
N ALA A 320 -18.24 14.36 -7.62
CA ALA A 320 -18.99 13.10 -7.63
C ALA A 320 -20.45 13.32 -7.26
N ILE A 321 -20.76 14.29 -6.39
CA ILE A 321 -22.14 14.72 -6.10
C ILE A 321 -22.78 15.35 -7.35
N ASP A 322 -22.06 16.24 -8.05
CA ASP A 322 -22.54 16.87 -9.28
C ASP A 322 -22.77 15.82 -10.37
N ARG A 323 -21.83 14.88 -10.55
CA ARG A 323 -21.97 13.77 -11.49
C ARG A 323 -23.03 12.76 -11.06
N PHE A 324 -23.22 12.53 -9.77
CA PHE A 324 -24.32 11.71 -9.27
C PHE A 324 -25.66 12.35 -9.64
N ALA A 325 -25.76 13.69 -9.60
CA ALA A 325 -26.95 14.40 -10.06
C ALA A 325 -27.14 14.37 -11.59
N ASP A 326 -26.05 14.36 -12.37
CA ASP A 326 -26.06 14.42 -13.83
C ASP A 326 -26.18 13.05 -14.53
N ASP A 327 -25.48 12.02 -14.01
CA ASP A 327 -25.36 10.69 -14.63
C ASP A 327 -26.50 9.74 -14.22
N LEU A 328 -27.23 10.03 -13.13
CA LEU A 328 -28.39 9.23 -12.71
C LEU A 328 -29.67 9.71 -13.38
N PRO A 329 -30.53 8.82 -13.91
CA PRO A 329 -31.77 9.25 -14.53
C PRO A 329 -32.64 9.98 -13.51
N TYR A 330 -33.06 11.20 -13.86
CA TYR A 330 -33.87 12.06 -12.99
C TYR A 330 -35.16 11.39 -12.47
N SER A 331 -35.67 10.38 -13.19
CA SER A 331 -36.84 9.56 -12.82
C SER A 331 -36.58 8.55 -11.70
N ASP A 332 -35.32 8.22 -11.42
CA ASP A 332 -34.95 7.16 -10.49
C ASP A 332 -34.49 7.67 -9.12
N LEU A 333 -34.16 8.96 -9.03
CA LEU A 333 -33.96 9.65 -7.77
C LEU A 333 -35.27 10.31 -7.34
N GLU A 334 -36.11 9.62 -6.58
CA GLU A 334 -37.20 10.29 -5.85
C GLU A 334 -36.59 11.31 -4.86
N TYR A 335 -37.25 12.45 -4.67
CA TYR A 335 -36.83 13.44 -3.67
C TYR A 335 -36.88 12.80 -2.28
N GLY A 336 -35.83 12.95 -1.48
CA GLY A 336 -35.76 12.35 -0.15
C GLY A 336 -34.35 12.06 0.34
N ASP A 337 -34.27 11.25 1.40
CA ASP A 337 -33.02 10.88 2.05
C ASP A 337 -32.58 9.46 1.66
N VAL A 338 -31.33 9.32 1.25
CA VAL A 338 -30.72 8.05 0.81
C VAL A 338 -29.63 7.65 1.80
N HIS A 339 -29.59 6.35 2.18
CA HIS A 339 -28.50 5.80 2.98
C HIS A 339 -27.22 5.74 2.14
N VAL A 340 -26.16 6.39 2.62
CA VAL A 340 -24.82 6.41 1.99
C VAL A 340 -23.75 6.02 2.99
N GLY A 341 -22.62 5.50 2.54
CA GLY A 341 -21.57 4.88 3.36
C GLY A 341 -20.97 5.71 4.50
N ILE A 342 -21.46 6.88 4.89
CA ILE A 342 -20.79 7.70 5.89
C ILE A 342 -21.32 7.54 7.31
N SER A 343 -20.39 7.39 8.26
CA SER A 343 -20.72 7.20 9.67
C SER A 343 -19.55 7.60 10.58
N ARG A 344 -19.75 7.55 11.90
CA ARG A 344 -18.67 7.65 12.88
C ARG A 344 -18.94 6.72 14.06
N LYS A 345 -17.87 6.18 14.64
CA LYS A 345 -17.96 5.19 15.71
C LYS A 345 -18.60 5.73 17.00
N THR A 346 -18.28 6.97 17.36
CA THR A 346 -18.86 7.68 18.50
C THR A 346 -19.17 9.14 18.12
N THR A 347 -19.86 9.86 19.00
CA THR A 347 -20.13 11.30 18.83
C THR A 347 -18.89 12.19 18.89
N SER A 348 -17.73 11.64 19.29
CA SER A 348 -16.43 12.32 19.30
C SER A 348 -15.47 11.81 18.22
N SER A 349 -15.79 10.71 17.52
CA SER A 349 -14.98 10.20 16.42
C SER A 349 -15.11 11.07 15.17
N PRO A 350 -14.07 11.11 14.32
CA PRO A 350 -14.20 11.67 12.98
C PRO A 350 -15.22 10.88 12.14
N TRP A 351 -15.76 11.53 11.11
CA TRP A 351 -16.62 10.90 10.11
C TRP A 351 -15.78 10.13 9.09
N GLU A 352 -16.20 8.91 8.78
CA GLU A 352 -15.49 7.94 7.96
C GLU A 352 -16.47 7.24 7.01
N TRP A 353 -16.00 6.88 5.81
CA TRP A 353 -16.76 6.03 4.91
C TRP A 353 -16.67 4.56 5.34
N THR A 354 -17.76 3.80 5.12
CA THR A 354 -17.85 2.35 5.31
C THR A 354 -16.93 1.63 4.33
N LEU A 355 -16.68 2.25 3.17
CA LEU A 355 -15.63 1.91 2.22
C LEU A 355 -14.56 3.02 2.25
N PRO A 356 -13.64 2.99 3.22
CA PRO A 356 -12.65 4.05 3.46
C PRO A 356 -11.67 4.21 2.31
N GLU A 357 -11.57 3.27 1.39
CA GLU A 357 -10.72 3.28 0.20
C GLU A 357 -11.30 4.11 -0.95
N GLN A 358 -12.38 4.86 -0.76
CA GLN A 358 -12.91 5.82 -1.73
C GLN A 358 -13.01 7.22 -1.08
N LEU A 359 -11.89 7.82 -0.63
CA LEU A 359 -11.89 8.97 0.30
C LEU A 359 -12.37 10.31 -0.24
N ILE A 360 -12.88 11.08 0.73
CA ILE A 360 -13.35 12.47 0.63
C ILE A 360 -12.22 13.39 0.16
N ASP A 361 -12.52 14.27 -0.81
CA ASP A 361 -11.64 15.38 -1.18
C ASP A 361 -11.15 16.17 0.05
N ASN A 362 -9.99 16.81 -0.04
CA ASN A 362 -9.46 17.71 0.99
C ASN A 362 -10.37 18.92 1.27
N LYS A 363 -11.41 19.13 0.43
CA LYS A 363 -12.47 20.13 0.59
C LYS A 363 -13.54 19.73 1.60
N GLY A 364 -13.52 18.51 2.13
CA GLY A 364 -14.48 18.03 3.12
C GLY A 364 -15.88 17.78 2.53
N MET A 365 -16.83 17.49 3.42
CA MET A 365 -18.23 17.21 3.05
C MET A 365 -19.10 18.45 3.01
N VAL A 366 -20.07 18.47 2.10
CA VAL A 366 -21.11 19.51 2.06
C VAL A 366 -22.29 19.12 2.94
N TRP A 367 -22.24 19.57 4.18
CA TRP A 367 -23.32 19.39 5.14
C TRP A 367 -24.48 20.36 4.88
N LEU A 368 -25.69 19.91 5.20
CA LEU A 368 -26.85 20.79 5.35
C LEU A 368 -26.58 21.87 6.42
N SER A 369 -27.29 22.99 6.30
CA SER A 369 -27.24 24.03 7.33
C SER A 369 -27.62 23.46 8.70
N GLY A 370 -26.74 23.59 9.70
CA GLY A 370 -26.93 23.05 11.04
C GLY A 370 -26.38 21.63 11.24
N GLU A 371 -25.81 21.03 10.20
CA GLU A 371 -25.16 19.73 10.22
C GLU A 371 -23.62 19.87 10.11
N PRO A 372 -22.83 18.88 10.57
CA PRO A 372 -23.25 17.66 11.24
C PRO A 372 -23.65 17.90 12.70
N ASN A 373 -24.77 17.29 13.12
CA ASN A 373 -25.22 17.31 14.50
C ASN A 373 -24.26 16.50 15.39
N SER A 374 -23.78 17.14 16.46
CA SER A 374 -22.81 16.54 17.38
C SER A 374 -23.32 15.29 18.11
N ALA A 375 -24.63 15.05 18.16
CA ALA A 375 -25.24 13.87 18.78
C ALA A 375 -25.44 12.67 17.83
N HIS A 376 -25.25 12.84 16.52
CA HIS A 376 -25.56 11.80 15.52
C HIS A 376 -24.33 11.05 15.04
N THR A 377 -24.44 9.75 14.81
CA THR A 377 -23.32 8.91 14.36
C THR A 377 -23.46 8.40 12.93
N LEU A 378 -24.57 8.73 12.26
CA LEU A 378 -24.91 8.30 10.91
C LEU A 378 -25.34 9.50 10.08
N ALA A 379 -25.06 9.47 8.77
CA ALA A 379 -25.57 10.46 7.84
C ALA A 379 -26.36 9.84 6.68
N LEU A 380 -27.15 10.70 6.06
CA LEU A 380 -27.94 10.46 4.86
C LEU A 380 -27.53 11.48 3.80
N LEU A 381 -27.71 11.08 2.56
CA LEU A 381 -27.68 12.02 1.44
C LEU A 381 -29.09 12.55 1.21
N SER A 382 -29.29 13.83 1.46
CA SER A 382 -30.56 14.50 1.19
C SER A 382 -30.56 15.05 -0.23
N ILE A 383 -31.58 14.68 -1.00
CA ILE A 383 -31.74 15.04 -2.41
C ILE A 383 -32.96 15.96 -2.52
N ALA A 384 -32.72 17.27 -2.63
CA ALA A 384 -33.76 18.30 -2.68
C ALA A 384 -33.98 18.85 -4.10
N LYS A 385 -35.19 19.33 -4.38
CA LYS A 385 -35.50 20.09 -5.61
C LYS A 385 -34.96 21.52 -5.47
N ASN A 386 -34.18 22.02 -6.42
CA ASN A 386 -33.83 23.44 -6.49
C ASN A 386 -34.84 24.15 -7.40
N GLU A 387 -35.63 25.06 -6.85
CA GLU A 387 -36.72 25.72 -7.59
C GLU A 387 -36.25 26.89 -8.48
N ASP A 388 -34.98 27.33 -8.35
CA ASP A 388 -34.49 28.60 -8.93
C ASP A 388 -33.41 28.47 -10.06
N GLY A 389 -33.11 27.26 -10.56
CA GLY A 389 -32.11 27.05 -11.63
C GLY A 389 -32.73 26.75 -13.00
N PRO A 390 -32.12 27.14 -14.14
CA PRO A 390 -32.74 27.04 -15.48
C PRO A 390 -32.93 25.60 -16.01
N HIS A 391 -32.62 24.59 -15.21
CA HIS A 391 -32.88 23.17 -15.51
C HIS A 391 -33.39 22.36 -14.30
N GLY A 392 -33.87 22.99 -13.23
CA GLY A 392 -34.39 22.27 -12.05
C GLY A 392 -33.34 21.37 -11.37
N LEU A 393 -32.10 21.86 -11.27
CA LEU A 393 -30.99 21.16 -10.60
C LEU A 393 -31.41 20.71 -9.19
N LYS A 394 -30.90 19.58 -8.70
CA LYS A 394 -31.16 19.15 -7.31
C LYS A 394 -30.02 19.64 -6.43
N SER A 395 -30.34 20.14 -5.23
CA SER A 395 -29.31 20.37 -4.21
C SER A 395 -29.09 19.05 -3.48
N ILE A 396 -27.85 18.56 -3.48
CA ILE A 396 -27.47 17.35 -2.79
C ILE A 396 -26.54 17.73 -1.64
N THR A 397 -26.93 17.35 -0.43
CA THR A 397 -26.25 17.75 0.81
C THR A 397 -26.39 16.65 1.85
N TYR A 398 -25.47 16.57 2.81
CA TYR A 398 -25.54 15.57 3.88
C TYR A 398 -26.39 16.06 5.06
N GLY A 399 -27.32 15.22 5.50
CA GLY A 399 -28.04 15.36 6.78
C GLY A 399 -27.62 14.28 7.77
N THR A 400 -27.70 14.52 9.08
CA THR A 400 -27.42 13.47 10.09
C THR A 400 -28.68 13.06 10.84
N PHE A 401 -28.71 11.84 11.36
CA PHE A 401 -29.86 11.34 12.11
C PHE A 401 -29.46 10.47 13.30
N THR A 402 -30.35 10.40 14.29
CA THR A 402 -30.22 9.48 15.42
C THR A 402 -30.73 8.10 15.03
N LYS A 403 -30.03 7.04 15.44
CA LYS A 403 -30.46 5.64 15.28
C LYS A 403 -31.85 5.45 15.90
N LYS A 404 -32.92 5.55 15.11
CA LYS A 404 -34.24 5.08 15.51
C LYS A 404 -34.34 3.63 15.07
N PHE A 405 -34.58 2.77 16.05
CA PHE A 405 -34.71 1.32 15.94
C PHE A 405 -35.79 0.92 14.94
#